data_AF-T0SYE8-F1
#
_entry.id   AF-T0SYE8-F1
#
_cell.length_a   1.000
_cell.length_b   1.000
_cell.length_c   1.000
_cell.angle_alpha   90.00
_cell.angle_beta   90.00
_cell.angle_gamma   90.00
#
_symmetry.space_group_name_H-M   'P 1'
#
loop_
_entity.id
_entity.type
_entity.pdbx_description
1 polymer ?
#
loop_
_entity_poly.entity_id
_entity_poly.type
_entity_poly.pdbx_seq_one_letter_code
_entity_poly.pdbx_strand_id
1 'polypeptide(L)'
;MFTRFWVIFLALFHWGTLSFADAQAPEELSAQSAPKVEAAVDVDEFFKYMNEPRISLEYNRGEYLIYDCKKQSFICVSKESFEACGENRALAKEEKKHNLACAPLLTFKTQKACFEKQITNIERARIKTYCYDEIKKLKL
;
A
#
# COMPACT_ATOMS: atom_id res chain seq x y z
N MET A 1 10.59 -13.52 52.87
CA MET A 1 11.56 -14.42 52.21
C MET A 1 11.70 -13.95 50.76
N PHE A 2 12.88 -13.40 50.42
CA PHE A 2 13.44 -13.12 49.08
C PHE A 2 12.51 -12.45 48.03
N THR A 3 12.42 -11.11 47.98
CA THR A 3 13.29 -10.23 47.14
C THR A 3 14.46 -10.90 46.43
N ARG A 4 14.52 -10.78 45.09
CA ARG A 4 15.71 -10.70 44.19
C ARG A 4 15.38 -11.30 42.82
N PHE A 5 15.39 -10.49 41.77
CA PHE A 5 16.04 -10.79 40.47
C PHE A 5 15.88 -9.56 39.55
N TRP A 6 16.52 -8.47 39.96
CA TRP A 6 16.69 -7.24 39.19
C TRP A 6 18.18 -6.95 39.06
N VAL A 7 18.97 -7.92 38.55
CA VAL A 7 20.40 -7.72 38.21
C VAL A 7 20.78 -8.71 37.12
N ILE A 8 20.53 -8.36 35.85
CA ILE A 8 21.41 -8.76 34.74
C ILE A 8 21.72 -7.47 33.97
N PHE A 9 22.51 -6.67 34.67
CA PHE A 9 23.25 -5.54 34.17
C PHE A 9 24.39 -6.05 33.27
N LEU A 10 24.56 -5.41 32.12
CA LEU A 10 25.85 -5.00 31.57
C LEU A 10 26.96 -6.08 31.43
N ALA A 11 26.95 -6.87 30.37
CA ALA A 11 28.14 -7.64 29.99
C ALA A 11 28.27 -8.01 28.50
N LEU A 12 27.87 -7.17 27.53
CA LEU A 12 28.20 -7.41 26.10
C LEU A 12 28.31 -6.11 25.30
N PHE A 13 29.10 -5.13 25.77
CA PHE A 13 29.36 -3.89 25.00
C PHE A 13 30.84 -3.47 25.00
N HIS A 14 31.77 -4.43 25.10
CA HIS A 14 33.23 -4.19 25.08
C HIS A 14 33.96 -5.25 24.24
N TRP A 15 33.67 -5.33 22.94
CA TRP A 15 34.63 -5.83 21.96
C TRP A 15 34.31 -5.25 20.58
N GLY A 16 35.23 -4.47 20.03
CA GLY A 16 35.12 -4.02 18.64
C GLY A 16 35.65 -2.63 18.31
N THR A 17 36.60 -2.06 19.05
CA THR A 17 37.42 -0.97 18.51
C THR A 17 38.49 -1.58 17.60
N LEU A 18 38.12 -1.88 16.36
CA LEU A 18 39.08 -2.17 15.30
C LEU A 18 39.65 -0.83 14.83
N SER A 19 40.86 -0.51 15.27
CA SER A 19 41.71 0.52 14.68
C SER A 19 42.00 0.15 13.23
N PHE A 20 41.49 0.95 12.28
CA PHE A 20 42.02 1.01 10.93
C PHE A 20 43.03 2.15 10.89
N ALA A 21 44.32 1.78 10.83
CA ALA A 21 45.41 2.68 10.54
C ALA A 21 45.59 2.82 9.02
N ASP A 22 45.93 4.05 8.64
CA ASP A 22 46.09 4.67 7.33
C ASP A 22 46.78 3.87 6.22
N ALA A 23 46.28 4.05 4.98
CA ALA A 23 47.10 4.01 3.76
C ALA A 23 46.40 4.74 2.58
N GLN A 24 46.73 6.02 2.43
CA GLN A 24 47.11 6.72 1.18
C GLN A 24 46.39 6.40 -0.15
N ALA A 25 45.60 7.36 -0.64
CA ALA A 25 45.85 8.12 -1.89
C ALA A 25 44.67 9.07 -2.16
N PRO A 26 44.88 10.39 -2.38
CA PRO A 26 43.87 11.23 -3.00
C PRO A 26 43.80 10.85 -4.49
N GLU A 27 42.83 10.00 -4.82
CA GLU A 27 42.43 9.78 -6.22
C GLU A 27 41.95 11.12 -6.77
N GLU A 28 42.58 11.55 -7.87
CA GLU A 28 42.25 12.78 -8.56
C GLU A 28 40.74 12.83 -8.80
N LEU A 29 40.13 13.93 -8.37
CA LEU A 29 38.78 14.32 -8.72
C LEU A 29 38.75 14.60 -10.23
N SER A 30 38.79 13.52 -11.01
CA SER A 30 38.46 13.57 -12.42
C SER A 30 37.03 14.06 -12.46
N ALA A 31 36.86 15.21 -13.11
CA ALA A 31 35.58 15.75 -13.46
C ALA A 31 34.84 14.69 -14.27
N GLN A 32 34.08 13.83 -13.58
CA GLN A 32 33.05 13.03 -14.19
C GLN A 32 32.04 14.04 -14.71
N SER A 33 32.19 14.33 -16.00
CA SER A 33 31.18 14.99 -16.82
C SER A 33 29.84 14.39 -16.44
N ALA A 34 28.97 15.23 -15.88
CA ALA A 34 27.59 14.87 -15.59
C ALA A 34 27.04 14.14 -16.83
N PRO A 35 26.53 12.91 -16.69
CA PRO A 35 25.87 12.28 -17.81
C PRO A 35 24.68 13.18 -18.14
N LYS A 36 24.71 13.76 -19.34
CA LYS A 36 23.63 14.54 -19.91
C LYS A 36 22.48 13.57 -20.22
N VAL A 37 21.79 13.13 -19.18
CA VAL A 37 20.56 12.33 -19.28
C VAL A 37 19.45 13.32 -19.61
N GLU A 38 19.37 13.70 -20.88
CA GLU A 38 18.14 14.22 -21.47
C GLU A 38 17.17 13.05 -21.65
N ALA A 39 16.77 12.43 -20.54
CA ALA A 39 15.53 11.68 -20.51
C ALA A 39 14.44 12.76 -20.47
N ALA A 40 13.72 12.94 -21.58
CA ALA A 40 12.45 13.63 -21.56
C ALA A 40 11.55 12.83 -20.60
N VAL A 41 11.57 13.21 -19.32
CA VAL A 41 10.63 12.70 -18.33
C VAL A 41 9.26 13.05 -18.88
N ASP A 42 8.47 12.02 -19.18
CA ASP A 42 7.09 12.20 -19.57
C ASP A 42 6.38 12.94 -18.43
N VAL A 43 6.11 14.22 -18.67
CA VAL A 43 5.56 15.14 -17.68
C VAL A 43 4.19 14.62 -17.21
N ASP A 44 3.45 13.95 -18.09
CA ASP A 44 2.15 13.38 -17.77
C ASP A 44 2.29 12.16 -16.85
N GLU A 45 3.30 11.32 -17.06
CA GLU A 45 3.60 10.20 -16.17
C GLU A 45 4.01 10.70 -14.76
N PHE A 46 4.81 11.76 -14.69
CA PHE A 46 5.18 12.38 -13.42
C PHE A 46 3.95 12.93 -12.67
N PHE A 47 3.05 13.64 -13.37
CA PHE A 47 1.82 14.13 -12.75
C PHE A 47 0.89 13.00 -12.31
N LYS A 48 0.79 11.90 -13.09
CA LYS A 48 0.03 10.71 -12.68
C LYS A 48 0.59 10.13 -11.39
N TYR A 49 1.91 9.94 -11.31
CA TYR A 49 2.56 9.39 -10.11
C TYR A 49 2.32 10.25 -8.85
N MET A 50 2.39 11.58 -9.00
CA MET A 50 2.15 12.51 -7.90
C MET A 50 0.69 12.53 -7.43
N ASN A 51 -0.27 12.38 -8.36
CA ASN A 51 -1.69 12.40 -8.05
C ASN A 51 -2.24 11.03 -7.60
N GLU A 52 -1.64 9.94 -8.06
CA GLU A 52 -2.06 8.56 -7.76
C GLU A 52 -0.97 7.78 -7.00
N PRO A 53 -0.53 8.25 -5.82
CA PRO A 53 0.51 7.56 -5.07
C PRO A 53 0.08 6.12 -4.73
N ARG A 54 1.03 5.20 -4.79
CA ARG A 54 0.82 3.79 -4.52
C ARG A 54 0.39 3.57 -3.07
N ILE A 55 -0.71 2.83 -2.86
CA ILE A 55 -1.22 2.43 -1.55
C ILE A 55 -0.70 1.03 -1.19
N SER A 56 -0.74 0.11 -2.15
CA SER A 56 -0.18 -1.25 -2.02
C SER A 56 0.24 -1.81 -3.37
N LEU A 57 0.65 -3.07 -3.41
CA LEU A 57 1.05 -3.69 -4.68
C LEU A 57 -0.09 -3.67 -5.71
N GLU A 58 -1.33 -3.77 -5.24
CA GLU A 58 -2.55 -3.88 -6.03
C GLU A 58 -3.24 -2.55 -6.31
N TYR A 59 -2.98 -1.52 -5.51
CA TYR A 59 -3.80 -0.30 -5.51
C TYR A 59 -2.96 0.97 -5.54
N ASN A 60 -3.34 1.88 -6.43
CA ASN A 60 -2.92 3.27 -6.44
C ASN A 60 -4.08 4.14 -5.95
N ARG A 61 -3.78 5.29 -5.35
CA ARG A 61 -4.79 6.23 -4.84
C ARG A 61 -5.57 6.89 -5.97
N GLY A 62 -6.85 7.18 -5.74
CA GLY A 62 -7.68 7.96 -6.66
C GLY A 62 -9.08 8.22 -6.13
N GLU A 63 -9.99 8.59 -7.02
CA GLU A 63 -11.35 9.04 -6.73
C GLU A 63 -12.42 7.93 -6.79
N TYR A 64 -12.03 6.67 -6.84
CA TYR A 64 -12.94 5.52 -6.93
C TYR A 64 -12.94 4.73 -5.63
N LEU A 65 -14.09 4.45 -5.06
CA LEU A 65 -14.20 3.74 -3.79
C LEU A 65 -14.42 2.25 -4.00
N ILE A 66 -13.52 1.45 -3.42
CA ILE A 66 -13.67 0.00 -3.31
C ILE A 66 -13.72 -0.43 -1.83
N TYR A 67 -14.18 -1.66 -1.61
CA TYR A 67 -13.95 -2.40 -0.38
C TYR A 67 -12.94 -3.51 -0.65
N ASP A 68 -11.81 -3.49 0.03
CA ASP A 68 -10.82 -4.57 0.01
C ASP A 68 -11.27 -5.64 0.99
N CYS A 69 -11.58 -6.83 0.48
CA CYS A 69 -12.06 -7.94 1.29
C CYS A 69 -10.95 -8.68 2.04
N LYS A 70 -9.70 -8.58 1.56
CA LYS A 70 -8.54 -9.16 2.24
C LYS A 70 -8.16 -8.30 3.45
N LYS A 71 -8.17 -6.98 3.29
CA LYS A 71 -7.84 -6.01 4.36
C LYS A 71 -9.06 -5.55 5.17
N GLN A 72 -10.26 -5.93 4.75
CA GLN A 72 -11.55 -5.55 5.35
C GLN A 72 -11.74 -4.04 5.50
N SER A 73 -11.26 -3.26 4.52
CA SER A 73 -11.21 -1.80 4.60
C SER A 73 -11.77 -1.10 3.36
N PHE A 74 -12.26 0.12 3.57
CA PHE A 74 -12.63 1.02 2.46
C PHE A 74 -11.37 1.70 1.95
N ILE A 75 -11.18 1.70 0.63
CA ILE A 75 -10.01 2.28 -0.01
C ILE A 75 -10.46 3.11 -1.22
N CYS A 76 -10.01 4.36 -1.27
CA CYS A 76 -10.07 5.21 -2.45
C CYS A 76 -8.90 4.90 -3.39
N VAL A 77 -9.21 4.42 -4.58
CA VAL A 77 -8.26 3.92 -5.57
C VAL A 77 -8.38 4.64 -6.92
N SER A 78 -7.35 4.52 -7.76
CA SER A 78 -7.35 5.02 -9.13
C SER A 78 -8.36 4.27 -10.01
N LYS A 79 -8.66 4.86 -11.17
CA LYS A 79 -9.58 4.26 -12.15
C LYS A 79 -9.12 2.85 -12.56
N GLU A 80 -7.84 2.70 -12.86
CA GLU A 80 -7.22 1.44 -13.26
C GLU A 80 -7.38 0.35 -12.18
N SER A 81 -7.09 0.69 -10.92
CA SER A 81 -7.29 -0.22 -9.79
C SER A 81 -8.77 -0.57 -9.55
N PHE A 82 -9.69 0.36 -9.81
CA PHE A 82 -11.13 0.12 -9.69
C PHE A 82 -11.64 -0.85 -10.77
N GLU A 83 -11.22 -0.65 -12.02
CA GLU A 83 -11.56 -1.52 -13.15
C GLU A 83 -11.00 -2.92 -12.94
N ALA A 84 -9.72 -3.03 -12.57
CA ALA A 84 -9.09 -4.30 -12.24
C ALA A 84 -9.81 -5.03 -11.10
N CYS A 85 -10.29 -4.31 -10.09
CA CYS A 85 -11.11 -4.91 -9.03
C CYS A 85 -12.44 -5.47 -9.58
N GLY A 86 -13.11 -4.74 -10.47
CA GLY A 86 -14.34 -5.18 -11.12
C GLY A 86 -14.16 -6.45 -11.95
N GLU A 87 -13.12 -6.50 -12.78
CA GLU A 87 -12.78 -7.65 -13.62
C GLU A 87 -12.45 -8.88 -12.78
N ASN A 88 -11.56 -8.73 -11.79
CA ASN A 88 -11.20 -9.83 -10.88
C ASN A 88 -12.41 -10.35 -10.09
N ARG A 89 -13.33 -9.46 -9.72
CA ARG A 89 -14.58 -9.85 -9.06
C ARG A 89 -15.50 -10.62 -10.02
N ALA A 90 -15.61 -10.19 -11.28
CA ALA A 90 -16.41 -10.89 -12.29
C ALA A 90 -15.87 -12.30 -12.55
N LEU A 91 -14.55 -12.43 -12.76
CA LEU A 91 -13.89 -13.73 -12.92
C LEU A 91 -14.10 -14.63 -11.71
N ALA A 92 -13.94 -14.10 -10.49
CA ALA A 92 -14.17 -14.89 -9.27
C ALA A 92 -15.62 -15.39 -9.14
N LYS A 93 -16.60 -14.62 -9.63
CA LYS A 93 -18.00 -15.04 -9.67
C LYS A 93 -18.25 -16.13 -10.71
N GLU A 94 -17.65 -16.01 -11.88
CA GLU A 94 -17.71 -17.04 -12.94
C GLU A 94 -17.13 -18.37 -12.44
N GLU A 95 -16.04 -18.30 -11.69
CA GLU A 95 -15.41 -19.43 -11.01
C GLU A 95 -16.16 -19.92 -9.75
N LYS A 96 -17.29 -19.29 -9.39
CA LYS A 96 -18.11 -19.59 -8.22
C LYS A 96 -17.33 -19.55 -6.89
N LYS A 97 -16.32 -18.68 -6.80
CA LYS A 97 -15.57 -18.46 -5.55
C LYS A 97 -16.50 -17.82 -4.53
N HIS A 98 -16.52 -18.38 -3.32
CA HIS A 98 -17.36 -17.84 -2.25
C HIS A 98 -16.84 -16.51 -1.69
N ASN A 99 -15.51 -16.38 -1.60
CA ASN A 99 -14.83 -15.20 -1.10
C ASN A 99 -14.26 -14.39 -2.26
N LEU A 100 -14.75 -13.17 -2.40
CA LEU A 100 -14.33 -12.23 -3.43
C LEU A 100 -13.16 -11.38 -2.91
N ALA A 101 -12.21 -11.02 -3.77
CA ALA A 101 -11.01 -10.28 -3.36
C ALA A 101 -11.30 -8.81 -3.01
N CYS A 102 -12.24 -8.20 -3.71
CA CYS A 102 -12.64 -6.81 -3.52
C CYS A 102 -14.06 -6.58 -4.02
N ALA A 103 -14.62 -5.42 -3.70
CA ALA A 103 -15.93 -4.97 -4.20
C ALA A 103 -15.86 -3.51 -4.66
N PRO A 104 -16.10 -3.22 -5.96
CA PRO A 104 -16.28 -1.85 -6.42
C PRO A 104 -17.58 -1.28 -5.88
N LEU A 105 -17.57 -0.04 -5.34
CA LEU A 105 -18.73 0.55 -4.66
C LEU A 105 -19.24 1.82 -5.34
N LEU A 106 -18.42 2.86 -5.41
CA LEU A 106 -18.86 4.21 -5.82
C LEU A 106 -17.75 4.93 -6.57
N THR A 107 -18.13 5.84 -7.46
CA THR A 107 -17.21 6.72 -8.21
C THR A 107 -17.43 8.17 -7.80
N PHE A 108 -16.36 8.95 -7.67
CA PHE A 108 -16.45 10.37 -7.30
C PHE A 108 -15.82 11.25 -8.37
N LYS A 109 -16.16 12.55 -8.34
CA LYS A 109 -15.53 13.55 -9.22
C LYS A 109 -14.14 13.98 -8.74
N THR A 110 -13.87 13.84 -7.45
CA THR A 110 -12.62 14.28 -6.82
C THR A 110 -12.18 13.29 -5.74
N GLN A 111 -10.87 13.18 -5.52
CA GLN A 111 -10.32 12.31 -4.47
C GLN A 111 -10.81 12.72 -3.08
N LYS A 112 -10.93 14.02 -2.81
CA LYS A 112 -11.44 14.55 -1.55
C LYS A 112 -12.82 14.00 -1.20
N ALA A 113 -13.76 14.00 -2.17
CA ALA A 113 -15.10 13.46 -1.96
C ALA A 113 -15.09 11.95 -1.68
N CYS A 114 -14.18 11.21 -2.33
CA CYS A 114 -13.97 9.80 -2.02
C CYS A 114 -13.50 9.62 -0.57
N PHE A 115 -12.49 10.38 -0.12
CA PHE A 115 -11.95 10.28 1.24
C PHE A 115 -12.98 10.61 2.32
N GLU A 116 -13.78 11.65 2.12
CA GLU A 116 -14.90 11.98 3.03
C GLU A 116 -15.87 10.81 3.15
N LYS A 117 -16.19 10.14 2.04
CA LYS A 117 -17.04 8.95 2.05
C LYS A 117 -16.36 7.74 2.69
N GLN A 118 -15.06 7.56 2.44
CA GLN A 118 -14.25 6.50 3.05
C GLN A 118 -14.30 6.62 4.57
N ILE A 119 -14.03 7.80 5.13
CA ILE A 119 -14.08 8.08 6.57
C ILE A 119 -15.49 7.80 7.11
N THR A 120 -16.51 8.35 6.46
CA THR A 120 -17.92 8.12 6.83
C THR A 120 -18.27 6.63 6.87
N ASN A 121 -17.75 5.83 5.93
CA ASN A 121 -18.01 4.40 5.86
C ASN A 121 -17.27 3.60 6.94
N ILE A 122 -16.05 4.02 7.30
CA ILE A 122 -15.27 3.46 8.41
C ILE A 122 -16.00 3.69 9.73
N GLU A 123 -16.44 4.93 9.99
CA GLU A 123 -17.16 5.31 11.21
C GLU A 123 -18.48 4.56 11.38
N ARG A 124 -19.18 4.28 10.27
CA ARG A 124 -20.49 3.60 10.32
C ARG A 124 -20.41 2.09 10.56
N ALA A 125 -19.22 1.49 10.58
CA ALA A 125 -18.89 0.11 11.00
C ALA A 125 -20.04 -0.92 10.93
N ARG A 126 -20.73 -1.04 9.78
CA ARG A 126 -21.66 -2.15 9.55
C ARG A 126 -20.85 -3.35 9.06
N ILE A 127 -21.18 -4.56 9.52
CA ILE A 127 -20.68 -5.79 8.92
C ILE A 127 -21.18 -5.80 7.48
N LYS A 128 -20.28 -5.73 6.49
CA LYS A 128 -20.68 -5.55 5.09
C LYS A 128 -20.49 -6.83 4.31
N THR A 129 -21.59 -7.31 3.73
CA THR A 129 -21.71 -8.52 2.90
C THR A 129 -20.98 -8.42 1.55
N TYR A 130 -20.16 -7.39 1.34
CA TYR A 130 -19.53 -7.08 0.04
C TYR A 130 -18.58 -8.16 -0.47
N CYS A 131 -18.02 -8.96 0.43
CA CYS A 131 -17.03 -9.99 0.10
C CYS A 131 -17.63 -11.32 -0.31
N TYR A 132 -18.96 -11.43 -0.26
CA TYR A 132 -19.66 -12.64 -0.61
C TYR A 132 -20.44 -12.42 -1.90
N ASP A 133 -20.53 -13.49 -2.68
CA ASP A 133 -21.49 -13.57 -3.77
C ASP A 133 -22.84 -14.02 -3.18
N GLU A 134 -23.90 -13.22 -3.34
CA GLU A 134 -25.23 -13.45 -2.72
C GLU A 134 -25.95 -14.70 -3.24
N ILE A 135 -25.31 -15.54 -4.07
CA ILE A 135 -25.89 -16.78 -4.63
C ILE A 135 -26.24 -17.80 -3.55
N LYS A 136 -25.67 -17.69 -2.34
CA LYS A 136 -26.08 -18.49 -1.17
C LYS A 136 -26.99 -17.70 -0.21
N LYS A 137 -28.11 -17.14 -0.69
CA LYS A 137 -29.33 -17.19 0.13
C LYS A 137 -29.78 -18.65 0.12
N LEU A 138 -29.14 -19.45 0.97
CA LEU A 138 -29.58 -20.80 1.31
C LEU A 138 -31.06 -20.69 1.67
N LYS A 139 -31.88 -21.40 0.90
CA LYS A 139 -33.21 -21.83 1.31
C LYS A 139 -33.06 -22.40 2.72
N LEU A 140 -33.47 -21.64 3.73
CA LEU A 140 -33.82 -22.14 5.05
C LEU A 140 -35.24 -22.70 4.95
#